data_AF-A0A4V3FJT8-F1
#
_entry.id   AF-A0A4V3FJT8-F1
#
_cell.length_a   1.000
_cell.length_b   1.000
_cell.length_c   1.000
_cell.angle_alpha   90.00
_cell.angle_beta   90.00
_cell.angle_gamma   90.00
#
_symmetry.space_group_name_H-M   'P 1'
#
loop_
_entity.id
_entity.type
_entity.pdbx_description
1 polymer ?
#
loop_
_entity_poly.entity_id
_entity_poly.type
_entity_poly.pdbx_seq_one_letter_code
_entity_poly.pdbx_strand_id
1 'polypeptide(L)'
;MNIIHLPAGDGDGPSAQDLASIEREWPLIEAELALLDAEIAYITAGPAASALDRRRVRRAQRRVLTVGRELTADQAVADGAA
;
A
#
# COMPACT_ATOMS: atom_id res chain seq x y z
N MET A 1 12.20 -34.49 -9.48
CA MET A 1 11.48 -33.38 -8.82
C MET A 1 10.18 -33.20 -9.57
N ASN A 2 9.03 -33.48 -8.96
CA ASN A 2 7.74 -33.37 -9.66
C ASN A 2 7.30 -31.90 -9.63
N ILE A 3 7.31 -31.24 -10.79
CA ILE A 3 6.76 -29.89 -10.93
C ILE A 3 5.24 -30.04 -10.90
N ILE A 4 4.60 -29.48 -9.87
CA ILE A 4 3.15 -29.36 -9.83
C ILE A 4 2.76 -28.40 -10.95
N HIS A 5 2.21 -28.93 -12.03
CA HIS A 5 1.61 -28.12 -13.09
C HIS A 5 0.20 -27.76 -12.62
N LEU A 6 0.03 -26.54 -12.10
CA LEU A 6 -1.30 -25.99 -11.90
C LEU A 6 -1.90 -25.78 -13.31
N PRO A 7 -3.04 -26.39 -13.66
CA PRO A 7 -3.65 -26.11 -14.96
C PRO A 7 -4.07 -24.64 -14.96
N ALA A 8 -3.50 -23.85 -15.85
CA ALA A 8 -4.04 -22.54 -16.16
C ALA A 8 -5.38 -22.77 -16.86
N GLY A 9 -6.48 -22.65 -16.12
CA GLY A 9 -7.80 -22.63 -16.73
C GLY A 9 -7.92 -21.38 -17.60
N ASP A 10 -8.39 -21.56 -18.83
CA ASP A 10 -8.57 -20.52 -19.87
C ASP A 10 -9.69 -19.51 -19.51
N GLY A 11 -9.63 -18.95 -18.30
CA GLY A 11 -10.64 -18.05 -17.70
C GLY A 11 -10.65 -17.96 -16.17
N ASP A 12 -9.73 -18.62 -15.45
CA ASP A 12 -9.72 -18.65 -13.96
C ASP A 12 -8.81 -17.58 -13.32
N GLY A 13 -8.26 -16.68 -14.12
CA GLY A 13 -7.41 -15.59 -13.67
C GLY A 13 -8.22 -14.33 -13.31
N PRO A 14 -7.65 -13.42 -12.49
CA PRO A 14 -8.28 -12.14 -12.19
C PRO A 14 -8.61 -11.37 -13.46
N SER A 15 -9.78 -10.74 -13.48
CA SER A 15 -10.22 -9.91 -14.61
C SER A 15 -9.35 -8.65 -14.73
N ALA A 16 -9.43 -7.97 -15.87
CA ALA A 16 -8.75 -6.68 -16.04
C ALA A 16 -9.20 -5.63 -15.00
N GLN A 17 -10.46 -5.70 -14.55
CA GLN A 17 -10.99 -4.84 -13.49
C GLN A 17 -10.37 -5.19 -12.13
N ASP A 18 -10.21 -6.48 -11.82
CA ASP A 18 -9.56 -6.93 -10.58
C ASP A 18 -8.11 -6.47 -10.54
N LEU A 19 -7.38 -6.61 -11.65
CA LEU A 19 -6.00 -6.15 -11.77
C LEU A 19 -5.91 -4.62 -11.65
N ALA A 20 -6.83 -3.88 -12.26
CA ALA A 20 -6.88 -2.42 -12.12
C ALA A 20 -7.18 -1.98 -10.69
N SER A 21 -7.98 -2.74 -9.93
CA SER A 21 -8.22 -2.48 -8.51
C SER A 21 -6.94 -2.63 -7.68
N ILE A 22 -6.14 -3.66 -7.93
CA ILE A 22 -4.83 -3.84 -7.27
C ILE A 22 -3.90 -2.66 -7.56
N GLU A 23 -3.82 -2.23 -8.82
CA GLU A 23 -2.96 -1.09 -9.19
C GLU A 23 -3.39 0.21 -8.48
N ARG A 24 -4.69 0.41 -8.23
CA ARG A 24 -5.20 1.55 -7.46
C ARG A 24 -4.77 1.52 -5.99
N GLU A 25 -4.55 0.34 -5.41
CA GLU A 25 -4.12 0.19 -4.01
C GLU A 25 -2.62 0.49 -3.82
N TRP A 26 -1.83 0.39 -4.89
CA TRP A 26 -0.37 0.51 -4.84
C TRP A 26 0.16 1.79 -4.17
N PRO A 27 -0.42 2.99 -4.41
CA PRO A 27 0.02 4.22 -3.75
C PRO A 27 -0.15 4.17 -2.22
N LEU A 28 -1.21 3.51 -1.71
CA LEU A 28 -1.42 3.36 -0.27
C LEU A 28 -0.37 2.44 0.33
N ILE A 29 -0.11 1.30 -0.32
CA ILE A 29 0.93 0.35 0.09
C ILE A 29 2.30 1.05 0.14
N GLU A 30 2.65 1.86 -0.86
CA GLU A 30 3.90 2.63 -0.86
C GLU A 30 3.96 3.62 0.31
N ALA A 31 2.86 4.30 0.63
CA ALA A 31 2.79 5.21 1.77
C ALA A 31 2.96 4.48 3.12
N GLU A 32 2.38 3.29 3.25
CA GLU A 32 2.51 2.43 4.44
C GLU A 32 3.93 1.90 4.60
N LEU A 33 4.57 1.46 3.51
CA LEU A 33 5.98 1.06 3.51
C LEU A 33 6.89 2.22 3.94
N ALA A 34 6.66 3.43 3.42
CA ALA A 34 7.43 4.61 3.82
C ALA A 34 7.21 4.98 5.30
N LEU A 35 6.03 4.72 5.85
CA LEU A 35 5.78 4.84 7.30
C LEU A 35 6.56 3.80 8.08
N LEU A 36 6.48 2.54 7.68
CA LEU A 36 7.19 1.44 8.32
C LEU A 36 8.71 1.71 8.33
N ASP A 37 9.28 2.17 7.21
CA ASP A 37 10.69 2.53 7.12
C ASP A 37 11.06 3.67 8.10
N ALA A 38 10.19 4.68 8.22
CA ALA A 38 10.41 5.79 9.16
C ALA A 38 10.33 5.33 10.62
N GLU A 39 9.41 4.41 10.93
CA GLU A 39 9.25 3.84 12.27
C GLU A 39 10.43 2.94 12.63
N ILE A 40 10.87 2.07 11.71
CA ILE A 40 12.08 1.26 11.85
C ILE A 40 13.27 2.17 12.13
N ALA A 41 13.49 3.19 11.31
CA ALA A 41 14.61 4.12 11.51
C ALA A 41 14.55 4.81 12.88
N TYR A 42 13.36 5.23 13.33
CA TYR A 42 13.17 5.85 14.63
C TYR A 42 13.45 4.88 15.79
N ILE A 43 12.96 3.65 15.72
CA ILE A 43 13.17 2.60 16.73
C ILE A 43 14.65 2.20 16.78
N THR A 44 15.28 1.99 15.63
CA THR A 44 16.70 1.64 15.52
C THR A 44 17.60 2.75 16.06
N ALA A 45 17.23 4.01 15.90
CA ALA A 45 17.99 5.13 16.48
C ALA A 45 17.93 5.14 18.02
N GLY A 46 16.90 4.57 18.63
CA GLY A 46 16.78 4.40 20.08
C GLY A 46 17.00 5.72 20.85
N PRO A 47 17.91 5.76 21.84
CA PRO A 47 18.21 6.99 22.59
C PRO A 47 18.77 8.14 21.73
N ALA A 48 19.33 7.85 20.55
CA ALA A 48 19.88 8.85 19.64
C ALA A 48 18.83 9.47 18.70
N ALA A 49 17.57 9.03 18.77
CA ALA A 49 16.51 9.53 17.91
C ALA A 49 16.27 11.04 18.08
N SER A 50 16.35 11.77 16.97
CA SER A 50 16.24 13.23 16.96
C SER A 50 14.79 13.72 16.85
N ALA A 51 14.59 15.02 17.02
CA ALA A 51 13.31 15.65 16.72
C ALA A 51 12.93 15.55 15.23
N LEU A 52 13.91 15.41 14.32
CA LEU A 52 13.67 15.25 12.90
C LEU A 52 13.08 13.86 12.60
N ASP A 53 13.54 12.81 13.28
CA ASP A 53 13.06 11.45 13.09
C ASP A 53 11.59 11.33 13.50
N ARG A 54 11.20 11.96 14.61
CA ARG A 54 9.78 12.10 15.00
C ARG A 54 8.95 12.83 13.94
N ARG A 55 9.51 13.86 13.30
CA ARG A 55 8.81 14.59 12.23
C ARG A 55 8.65 13.73 10.97
N ARG A 56 9.65 12.90 10.63
CA ARG A 56 9.58 11.96 9.51
C ARG A 56 8.44 10.96 9.69
N VAL A 57 8.36 10.32 10.85
CA VAL A 57 7.25 9.40 11.20
C VAL A 57 5.90 10.11 11.06
N ARG A 58 5.71 11.28 11.68
CA ARG A 58 4.45 12.02 11.58
C ARG A 58 4.09 12.42 10.15
N ARG A 59 5.07 12.75 9.30
CA ARG A 59 4.83 13.08 7.90
C ARG A 59 4.38 11.84 7.12
N ALA A 60 5.01 10.70 7.36
CA ALA A 60 4.63 9.44 6.74
C ALA A 60 3.21 9.00 7.16
N GLN A 61 2.87 9.11 8.45
CA GLN A 61 1.50 8.85 8.95
C GLN A 61 0.46 9.74 8.25
N ARG A 62 0.75 11.03 8.09
CA ARG A 62 -0.14 11.95 7.36
C ARG A 62 -0.28 11.55 5.89
N ARG A 63 0.80 11.09 5.24
CA ARG A 63 0.76 10.61 3.86
C ARG A 63 -0.15 9.40 3.72
N VAL A 64 -0.04 8.41 4.62
CA VAL A 64 -0.94 7.24 4.65
C VAL A 64 -2.40 7.69 4.73
N LEU A 65 -2.73 8.61 5.65
CA LEU A 65 -4.10 9.12 5.77
C LEU A 65 -4.57 9.87 4.52
N THR A 66 -3.72 10.68 3.89
CA THR A 66 -4.07 11.39 2.65
C THR A 66 -4.35 10.41 1.52
N VAL A 67 -3.43 9.47 1.27
CA VAL A 67 -3.56 8.50 0.17
C VAL A 67 -4.71 7.52 0.42
N GLY A 68 -4.93 7.09 1.67
CA GLY A 68 -6.08 6.24 2.01
C GLY A 68 -7.43 6.93 1.75
N ARG A 69 -7.51 8.26 1.97
CA ARG A 69 -8.70 9.03 1.60
C ARG A 69 -8.88 9.13 0.09
N GLU A 70 -7.80 9.31 -0.66
CA GLU A 70 -7.82 9.34 -2.13
C GLU A 70 -8.29 7.99 -2.69
N LEU A 71 -7.72 6.88 -2.21
CA LEU A 71 -8.15 5.54 -2.60
C LEU A 71 -9.63 5.30 -2.32
N THR A 72 -10.11 5.68 -1.14
CA THR A 72 -11.53 5.52 -0.78
C THR A 72 -12.43 6.36 -1.70
N ALA A 73 -12.02 7.58 -2.06
CA ALA A 73 -12.75 8.42 -2.99
C ALA A 73 -12.80 7.80 -4.40
N ASP A 74 -11.68 7.25 -4.88
CA ASP A 74 -11.60 6.59 -6.18
C ASP A 74 -12.45 5.32 -6.25
N GLN A 75 -12.49 4.53 -5.17
CA GLN A 75 -13.35 3.35 -5.06
C GLN A 75 -14.84 3.73 -5.06
N ALA A 76 -15.21 4.79 -4.34
CA ALA A 76 -16.59 5.29 -4.36
C ALA A 76 -17.05 5.77 -5.74
N VAL A 77 -16.15 6.34 -6.55
CA VAL A 77 -16.44 6.70 -7.95
C VAL A 77 -16.61 5.45 -8.82
N ALA A 78 -15.79 4.43 -8.61
CA ALA A 78 -15.89 3.16 -9.35
C ALA A 78 -17.20 2.43 -9.05
N ASP A 79 -17.62 2.38 -7.78
CA ASP A 79 -18.86 1.72 -7.35
C ASP A 79 -20.13 2.46 -7.83
N GLY A 80 -20.08 3.80 -7.95
CA GLY A 80 -21.21 4.59 -8.46
C GLY A 80 -21.35 4.63 -9.98
N ALA A 81 -20.33 4.17 -10.72
CA ALA A 81 -20.36 4.03 -12.18
C ALA A 81 -20.81 2.64 -12.65
N ALA A 82 -20.95 1.68 -11.73
CA ALA A 82 -21.50 0.34 -11.94
C ALA A 82 -23.02 0.32 -11.72
#